data_AF-A0A7V8YDE7-F1
#
_entry.id   AF-A0A7V8YDE7-F1
#
_cell.length_a   1.000
_cell.length_b   1.000
_cell.length_c   1.000
_cell.angle_alpha   90.00
_cell.angle_beta   90.00
_cell.angle_gamma   90.00
#
_symmetry.space_group_name_H-M   'P 1'
#
loop_
_entity.id
_entity.type
_entity.pdbx_description
1 polymer ?
#
loop_
_entity_poly.entity_id
_entity_poly.type
_entity_poly.pdbx_seq_one_letter_code
_entity_poly.pdbx_strand_id
1 'polypeptide(L)'
;MSHSTIDCSNGAQGIYHHNQLTLADSTVRCSGGYGIYDYHGEDMLRRSTITGGLSGIYAHDTESTVDEPDNPTEVIGIYNCVVGGGAIGAEIKWMTAEIENSVFWGTDAGVSLLEMGGATIRSSGFVDSSCGITTDQQFTFANNGFWDLGTNVCGGNATGAVTADPLLVSFPTDLHLGLGSPWIDTGNPADRDTDATRADIGQYGGALPPL
;
A
#
# COMPACT_ATOMS: atom_id res chain seq x y z
N MET A 1 -12.07 -0.20 19.48
CA MET A 1 -12.45 -1.17 18.42
C MET A 1 -11.69 -2.46 18.69
N SER A 2 -12.25 -3.62 18.34
CA SER A 2 -11.56 -4.90 18.52
C SER A 2 -10.55 -5.11 17.40
N HIS A 3 -9.27 -5.26 17.75
CA HIS A 3 -8.23 -5.67 16.82
C HIS A 3 -8.42 -7.15 16.47
N SER A 4 -8.36 -7.49 15.19
CA SER A 4 -8.41 -8.87 14.71
C SER A 4 -7.06 -9.28 14.14
N THR A 5 -6.64 -10.52 14.42
CA THR A 5 -5.43 -11.10 13.84
C THR A 5 -5.80 -12.36 13.06
N ILE A 6 -5.39 -12.42 11.80
CA ILE A 6 -5.53 -13.58 10.92
C ILE A 6 -4.11 -14.04 10.57
N ASP A 7 -3.83 -15.31 10.82
CA ASP A 7 -2.56 -15.96 10.47
C ASP A 7 -2.89 -17.22 9.66
N CYS A 8 -2.53 -17.23 8.38
CA CYS A 8 -2.78 -18.37 7.50
C CYS A 8 -1.74 -19.51 7.71
N SER A 9 -0.75 -19.30 8.57
CA SER A 9 0.46 -20.11 8.72
C SER A 9 1.20 -20.24 7.38
N ASN A 10 0.90 -21.27 6.59
CA ASN A 10 1.45 -21.47 5.25
C ASN A 10 0.36 -21.79 4.22
N GLY A 11 -0.89 -21.38 4.49
CA GLY A 11 -1.96 -21.42 3.51
C GLY A 11 -1.65 -20.58 2.27
N ALA A 12 -2.47 -20.74 1.24
CA ALA A 12 -2.33 -19.98 0.00
C ALA A 12 -2.88 -18.54 0.11
N GLN A 13 -3.86 -18.31 1.00
CA GLN A 13 -4.47 -16.99 1.24
C GLN A 13 -4.82 -16.80 2.71
N GLY A 14 -4.62 -15.59 3.25
CA GLY A 14 -5.12 -15.19 4.56
C GLY A 14 -6.61 -14.83 4.52
N ILE A 15 -6.99 -14.01 3.54
CA ILE A 15 -8.38 -13.70 3.20
C ILE A 15 -8.56 -13.95 1.70
N TYR A 16 -9.60 -14.70 1.35
CA TYR A 16 -10.07 -14.86 -0.02
C TYR A 16 -11.51 -14.36 -0.11
N HIS A 17 -11.80 -13.45 -1.04
CA HIS A 17 -13.16 -12.94 -1.25
C HIS A 17 -13.40 -12.56 -2.72
N HIS A 18 -14.65 -12.24 -3.05
CA HIS A 18 -15.13 -12.02 -4.44
C HIS A 18 -16.17 -10.90 -4.55
N ASN A 19 -16.25 -9.97 -3.59
CA ASN A 19 -17.31 -8.95 -3.70
C ASN A 19 -16.96 -7.69 -2.96
N GLN A 20 -16.80 -7.78 -1.65
CA GLN A 20 -16.45 -6.61 -0.88
C GLN A 20 -15.76 -7.03 0.42
N LEU A 21 -14.63 -6.39 0.70
CA LEU A 21 -13.97 -6.48 2.01
C LEU A 21 -13.84 -5.08 2.61
N THR A 22 -14.38 -4.91 3.82
CA THR A 22 -13.96 -3.81 4.69
C THR A 22 -13.12 -4.39 5.81
N LEU A 23 -11.84 -4.02 5.84
CA LEU A 23 -10.90 -4.44 6.87
C LEU A 23 -10.37 -3.21 7.59
N ALA A 24 -10.53 -3.17 8.92
CA ALA A 24 -10.04 -2.07 9.74
C ALA A 24 -9.30 -2.59 10.97
N ASP A 25 -8.26 -1.87 11.40
CA ASP A 25 -7.57 -2.09 12.68
C ASP A 25 -7.12 -3.54 12.88
N SER A 26 -6.65 -4.21 11.82
CA SER A 26 -6.41 -5.65 11.80
C SER A 26 -5.01 -6.02 11.34
N THR A 27 -4.59 -7.23 11.67
CA THR A 27 -3.35 -7.83 11.16
C THR A 27 -3.67 -9.10 10.39
N VAL A 28 -3.16 -9.19 9.16
CA VAL A 28 -3.25 -10.37 8.31
C VAL A 28 -1.82 -10.81 7.96
N ARG A 29 -1.48 -12.07 8.23
CA ARG A 29 -0.17 -12.64 7.91
C ARG A 29 -0.36 -13.96 7.18
N CYS A 30 0.31 -14.11 6.04
CA CYS A 30 0.25 -15.36 5.29
C CYS A 30 1.57 -15.71 4.59
N SER A 31 2.51 -16.35 5.29
CA SER A 31 3.86 -16.61 4.73
C SER A 31 3.90 -17.61 3.58
N GLY A 32 2.83 -18.37 3.34
CA GLY A 32 2.75 -19.32 2.23
C GLY A 32 2.23 -18.72 0.91
N GLY A 33 1.61 -17.55 0.95
CA GLY A 33 0.86 -17.03 -0.19
C GLY A 33 0.49 -15.56 -0.06
N TYR A 34 -0.78 -15.25 -0.30
CA TYR A 34 -1.29 -13.88 -0.29
C TYR A 34 -1.85 -13.50 1.08
N GLY A 35 -1.57 -12.29 1.56
CA GLY A 35 -2.26 -11.76 2.74
C GLY A 35 -3.75 -11.64 2.46
N ILE A 36 -4.08 -10.87 1.42
CA ILE A 36 -5.43 -10.76 0.84
C ILE A 36 -5.36 -11.18 -0.62
N TYR A 37 -6.31 -12.01 -1.01
CA TYR A 37 -6.59 -12.36 -2.40
C TYR A 37 -8.03 -11.96 -2.72
N ASP A 38 -8.16 -10.89 -3.49
CA ASP A 38 -9.42 -10.36 -3.97
C ASP A 38 -9.60 -10.77 -5.44
N TYR A 39 -10.77 -11.33 -5.76
CA TYR A 39 -11.19 -11.80 -7.07
C TYR A 39 -12.55 -11.17 -7.41
N HIS A 40 -12.56 -10.00 -8.07
CA HIS A 40 -13.76 -9.21 -8.43
C HIS A 40 -14.43 -8.51 -7.24
N GLY A 41 -13.64 -7.87 -6.39
CA GLY A 41 -14.15 -7.22 -5.19
C GLY A 41 -13.83 -5.74 -5.11
N GLU A 42 -14.60 -5.05 -4.27
CA GLU A 42 -14.29 -3.70 -3.80
C GLU A 42 -13.73 -3.74 -2.38
N ASP A 43 -12.53 -3.19 -2.21
CA ASP A 43 -11.79 -3.31 -0.96
C ASP A 43 -11.61 -1.97 -0.28
N MET A 44 -11.97 -1.90 1.00
CA MET A 44 -11.75 -0.73 1.85
C MET A 44 -10.91 -1.15 3.06
N LEU A 45 -9.60 -0.99 2.92
CA LEU A 45 -8.59 -1.40 3.89
C LEU A 45 -8.10 -0.19 4.68
N ARG A 46 -8.16 -0.26 6.01
CA ARG A 46 -7.80 0.85 6.89
C ARG A 46 -6.97 0.41 8.09
N ARG A 47 -5.94 1.18 8.46
CA ARG A 47 -5.20 0.99 9.75
C ARG A 47 -4.79 -0.46 9.99
N SER A 48 -4.39 -1.17 8.94
CA SER A 48 -4.16 -2.60 8.99
C SER A 48 -2.75 -2.96 8.52
N THR A 49 -2.22 -4.05 9.06
CA THR A 49 -0.94 -4.62 8.64
C THR A 49 -1.23 -5.91 7.88
N ILE A 50 -0.85 -5.97 6.62
CA ILE A 50 -1.16 -7.08 5.72
C ILE A 50 0.15 -7.58 5.13
N THR A 51 0.53 -8.82 5.42
CA THR A 51 1.73 -9.42 4.82
C THR A 51 1.48 -10.78 4.20
N GLY A 52 2.20 -11.06 3.11
CA GLY A 52 2.17 -12.33 2.42
C GLY A 52 3.55 -12.81 1.99
N GLY A 53 3.67 -14.12 1.75
CA GLY A 53 4.88 -14.75 1.24
C GLY A 53 5.08 -14.55 -0.27
N LEU A 54 3.99 -14.40 -1.02
CA LEU A 54 4.02 -14.04 -2.45
C LEU A 54 3.76 -12.55 -2.64
N SER A 55 2.69 -12.05 -2.02
CA SER A 55 2.33 -10.64 -2.00
C SER A 55 1.44 -10.32 -0.79
N GLY A 56 1.53 -9.11 -0.26
CA GLY A 56 0.61 -8.65 0.79
C GLY A 56 -0.84 -8.64 0.30
N ILE A 57 -1.07 -8.00 -0.85
CA ILE A 57 -2.39 -7.90 -1.48
C ILE A 57 -2.27 -8.29 -2.94
N TYR A 58 -3.12 -9.20 -3.39
CA TYR A 58 -3.38 -9.42 -4.80
C TYR A 58 -4.86 -9.13 -5.05
N ALA A 59 -5.14 -8.08 -5.81
CA ALA A 59 -6.48 -7.66 -6.16
C ALA A 59 -6.60 -7.55 -7.68
N HIS A 60 -7.59 -8.24 -8.23
CA HIS A 60 -7.90 -8.15 -9.65
C HIS A 60 -9.40 -8.25 -9.89
N ASP A 61 -9.88 -7.46 -10.83
CA ASP A 61 -11.11 -7.79 -11.56
C ASP A 61 -10.72 -8.80 -12.66
N THR A 62 -11.49 -9.84 -12.97
CA THR A 62 -11.07 -10.67 -14.11
C THR A 62 -11.40 -10.01 -15.42
N GLU A 63 -10.39 -10.07 -16.30
CA GLU A 63 -10.51 -10.31 -17.73
C GLU A 63 -11.68 -9.56 -18.37
N SER A 64 -11.39 -8.34 -18.84
CA SER A 64 -12.15 -7.58 -19.83
C SER A 64 -12.48 -8.42 -21.07
N THR A 65 -13.39 -9.37 -20.93
CA THR A 65 -13.90 -10.13 -22.04
C THR A 65 -15.07 -9.37 -22.63
N VAL A 66 -15.44 -9.70 -23.87
CA VAL A 66 -16.66 -9.13 -24.47
C VAL A 66 -17.91 -9.54 -23.67
N ASP A 67 -17.86 -10.68 -22.98
CA ASP A 67 -18.98 -11.26 -22.25
C ASP A 67 -19.05 -10.79 -20.79
N GLU A 68 -17.90 -10.45 -20.19
CA GLU A 68 -17.75 -9.88 -18.85
C GLU A 68 -16.87 -8.62 -18.98
N PRO A 69 -17.43 -7.50 -19.49
CA PRO A 69 -16.66 -6.28 -19.64
C PRO A 69 -16.25 -5.75 -18.26
N ASP A 70 -15.01 -5.29 -18.13
CA ASP A 70 -14.49 -4.69 -16.88
C ASP A 70 -15.52 -3.75 -16.29
N ASN A 71 -15.68 -3.81 -14.97
CA ASN A 71 -16.45 -2.80 -14.30
C ASN A 71 -15.50 -1.66 -13.88
N PRO A 72 -15.45 -0.52 -14.62
CA PRO A 72 -14.54 0.58 -14.30
C PRO A 72 -14.87 1.23 -12.95
N THR A 73 -15.95 0.82 -12.27
CA THR A 73 -16.31 1.32 -10.95
C THR A 73 -15.68 0.54 -9.80
N GLU A 74 -15.00 -0.58 -10.03
CA GLU A 74 -14.35 -1.32 -8.94
C GLU A 74 -13.17 -0.52 -8.40
N VAL A 75 -13.16 -0.37 -7.07
CA VAL A 75 -12.16 0.42 -6.35
C VAL A 75 -11.55 -0.41 -5.23
N ILE A 76 -10.23 -0.37 -5.15
CA ILE A 76 -9.48 -0.74 -3.94
C ILE A 76 -8.94 0.52 -3.27
N GLY A 77 -9.44 0.77 -2.06
CA GLY A 77 -9.03 1.84 -1.17
C GLY A 77 -8.13 1.34 -0.04
N ILE A 78 -6.90 1.83 0.04
CA ILE A 78 -5.88 1.44 1.02
C ILE A 78 -5.43 2.68 1.79
N TYR A 79 -5.84 2.80 3.06
CA TYR A 79 -5.61 4.01 3.86
C TYR A 79 -4.94 3.67 5.19
N ASN A 80 -3.82 4.31 5.50
CA ASN A 80 -3.12 4.07 6.77
C ASN A 80 -2.74 2.60 6.95
N CYS A 81 -2.33 1.90 5.90
CA CYS A 81 -1.98 0.49 5.97
C CYS A 81 -0.47 0.28 5.86
N VAL A 82 -0.02 -0.88 6.35
CA VAL A 82 1.30 -1.44 6.10
C VAL A 82 1.08 -2.70 5.29
N VAL A 83 1.59 -2.74 4.07
CA VAL A 83 1.37 -3.85 3.15
C VAL A 83 2.70 -4.32 2.58
N GLY A 84 3.03 -5.60 2.74
CA GLY A 84 4.27 -6.08 2.13
C GLY A 84 4.58 -7.56 2.25
N GLY A 85 5.80 -7.89 1.84
CA GLY A 85 6.30 -9.26 1.78
C GLY A 85 6.26 -9.84 0.36
N GLY A 86 6.97 -10.96 0.20
CA GLY A 86 7.15 -11.60 -1.10
C GLY A 86 7.78 -10.69 -2.16
N ALA A 87 7.37 -10.88 -3.41
CA ALA A 87 7.90 -10.13 -4.54
C ALA A 87 7.27 -8.74 -4.68
N ILE A 88 5.95 -8.64 -4.44
CA ILE A 88 5.19 -7.40 -4.64
C ILE A 88 4.41 -7.11 -3.36
N GLY A 89 4.48 -5.89 -2.83
CA GLY A 89 3.68 -5.53 -1.66
C GLY A 89 2.18 -5.59 -1.94
N ALA A 90 1.71 -4.82 -2.93
CA ALA A 90 0.35 -4.92 -3.47
C ALA A 90 0.33 -4.97 -5.00
N GLU A 91 -0.30 -5.99 -5.58
CA GLU A 91 -0.55 -6.11 -7.02
C GLU A 91 -2.03 -5.86 -7.29
N ILE A 92 -2.33 -4.84 -8.09
CA ILE A 92 -3.68 -4.36 -8.38
C ILE A 92 -3.87 -4.34 -9.89
N LYS A 93 -4.92 -4.97 -10.41
CA LYS A 93 -5.18 -5.08 -11.86
C LYS A 93 -6.62 -4.80 -12.23
N TRP A 94 -6.84 -4.10 -13.34
CA TRP A 94 -8.18 -3.86 -13.92
C TRP A 94 -9.18 -3.09 -13.04
N MET A 95 -8.72 -2.51 -11.92
CA MET A 95 -9.53 -1.72 -10.99
C MET A 95 -9.03 -0.27 -10.92
N THR A 96 -9.74 0.57 -10.16
CA THR A 96 -9.21 1.86 -9.70
C THR A 96 -8.55 1.69 -8.33
N ALA A 97 -7.37 2.30 -8.12
CA ALA A 97 -6.74 2.33 -6.78
C ALA A 97 -6.76 3.72 -6.16
N GLU A 98 -7.12 3.76 -4.88
CA GLU A 98 -6.99 4.92 -4.00
C GLU A 98 -6.10 4.55 -2.81
N ILE A 99 -4.85 5.02 -2.83
CA ILE A 99 -3.85 4.68 -1.83
C ILE A 99 -3.36 5.94 -1.13
N GLU A 100 -3.45 5.94 0.20
CA GLU A 100 -3.09 7.10 1.01
C GLU A 100 -2.46 6.69 2.34
N ASN A 101 -1.48 7.48 2.78
CA ASN A 101 -0.81 7.32 4.08
C ASN A 101 -0.43 5.87 4.37
N SER A 102 0.06 5.12 3.39
CA SER A 102 0.35 3.69 3.56
C SER A 102 1.83 3.39 3.31
N VAL A 103 2.35 2.29 3.84
CA VAL A 103 3.75 1.86 3.63
C VAL A 103 3.76 0.52 2.89
N PHE A 104 4.56 0.46 1.83
CA PHE A 104 4.68 -0.70 0.95
C PHE A 104 6.11 -1.18 0.80
N TRP A 105 6.30 -2.49 0.75
CA TRP A 105 7.56 -3.13 0.36
C TRP A 105 7.33 -4.50 -0.28
N GLY A 106 8.22 -4.87 -1.19
CA GLY A 106 8.34 -6.17 -1.83
C GLY A 106 9.68 -6.25 -2.56
N THR A 107 10.25 -7.43 -2.78
CA THR A 107 11.60 -7.50 -3.38
C THR A 107 11.67 -6.84 -4.77
N ASP A 108 10.58 -6.94 -5.53
CA ASP A 108 10.48 -6.45 -6.89
C ASP A 108 9.76 -5.10 -6.93
N ALA A 109 8.61 -4.99 -6.28
CA ALA A 109 7.86 -3.73 -6.21
C ALA A 109 7.14 -3.53 -4.87
N GLY A 110 7.05 -2.29 -4.40
CA GLY A 110 6.12 -1.94 -3.33
C GLY A 110 4.66 -2.08 -3.79
N VAL A 111 4.33 -1.47 -4.92
CA VAL A 111 3.01 -1.58 -5.57
C VAL A 111 3.17 -1.83 -7.06
N SER A 112 2.38 -2.75 -7.62
CA SER A 112 2.27 -3.01 -9.06
C SER A 112 0.84 -2.71 -9.52
N LEU A 113 0.71 -1.79 -10.48
CA LEU A 113 -0.54 -1.31 -11.06
C LEU A 113 -0.57 -1.77 -12.52
N LEU A 114 -1.51 -2.62 -12.91
CA LEU A 114 -1.55 -3.15 -14.28
C LEU A 114 -2.93 -2.97 -14.91
N GLU A 115 -2.96 -2.42 -16.12
CA GLU A 115 -4.18 -2.35 -16.94
C GLU A 115 -5.35 -1.66 -16.20
N MET A 116 -5.03 -0.60 -15.44
CA MET A 116 -5.98 0.05 -14.54
C MET A 116 -6.72 1.23 -15.19
N GLY A 117 -7.98 1.42 -14.77
CA GLY A 117 -8.80 2.58 -15.18
C GLY A 117 -8.34 3.90 -14.55
N GLY A 118 -7.69 3.86 -13.39
CA GLY A 118 -7.14 5.02 -12.70
C GLY A 118 -6.40 4.66 -11.41
N ALA A 119 -5.47 5.51 -11.00
CA ALA A 119 -4.77 5.36 -9.72
C ALA A 119 -4.45 6.71 -9.09
N THR A 120 -4.78 6.87 -7.81
CA THR A 120 -4.32 7.98 -6.97
C THR A 120 -3.49 7.39 -5.83
N ILE A 121 -2.21 7.76 -5.76
CA ILE A 121 -1.31 7.36 -4.68
C ILE A 121 -0.63 8.60 -4.11
N ARG A 122 -0.86 8.87 -2.83
CA ARG A 122 -0.32 10.04 -2.14
C ARG A 122 0.07 9.78 -0.70
N SER A 123 0.97 10.59 -0.16
CA SER A 123 1.41 10.52 1.24
C SER A 123 1.87 9.12 1.67
N SER A 124 2.29 8.28 0.74
CA SER A 124 2.60 6.86 0.99
C SER A 124 4.10 6.59 0.84
N GLY A 125 4.60 5.65 1.63
CA GLY A 125 6.00 5.28 1.70
C GLY A 125 6.29 3.98 0.95
N PHE A 126 7.38 3.96 0.20
CA PHE A 126 7.88 2.80 -0.54
C PHE A 126 9.31 2.54 -0.10
N VAL A 127 9.57 1.34 0.42
CA VAL A 127 10.85 1.00 1.07
C VAL A 127 11.39 -0.35 0.63
N ASP A 128 12.72 -0.47 0.53
CA ASP A 128 13.45 -1.74 0.30
C ASP A 128 12.85 -2.60 -0.83
N SER A 129 12.77 -2.03 -2.03
CA SER A 129 12.18 -2.67 -3.21
C SER A 129 12.97 -2.31 -4.47
N SER A 130 13.01 -3.19 -5.47
CA SER A 130 13.65 -2.85 -6.74
C SER A 130 12.96 -1.65 -7.42
N CYS A 131 11.64 -1.59 -7.33
CA CYS A 131 10.83 -0.44 -7.70
C CYS A 131 9.84 -0.02 -6.60
N GLY A 132 9.59 1.28 -6.41
CA GLY A 132 8.54 1.73 -5.48
C GLY A 132 7.17 1.41 -6.04
N ILE A 133 6.88 1.94 -7.22
CA ILE A 133 5.62 1.74 -7.94
C ILE A 133 5.94 1.29 -9.37
N THR A 134 5.38 0.17 -9.81
CA THR A 134 5.39 -0.26 -11.21
C THR A 134 4.02 0.00 -11.84
N THR A 135 4.00 0.55 -13.04
CA THR A 135 2.76 0.82 -13.80
C THR A 135 2.99 0.67 -15.30
N ASP A 136 2.00 0.15 -16.02
CA ASP A 136 1.95 0.11 -17.49
C ASP A 136 1.24 1.33 -18.10
N GLN A 137 0.52 2.09 -17.28
CA GLN A 137 -0.15 3.34 -17.64
C GLN A 137 0.60 4.57 -17.13
N GLN A 138 0.38 5.73 -17.77
CA GLN A 138 0.98 7.01 -17.38
C GLN A 138 0.17 7.69 -16.28
N PHE A 139 0.49 7.39 -15.02
CA PHE A 139 -0.04 8.10 -13.85
C PHE A 139 0.97 9.09 -13.26
N THR A 140 0.46 10.08 -12.52
CA THR A 140 1.27 10.98 -11.71
C THR A 140 0.99 10.72 -10.24
N PHE A 141 2.01 10.32 -9.49
CA PHE A 141 1.92 10.08 -8.06
C PHE A 141 2.53 11.26 -7.29
N ALA A 142 1.93 11.67 -6.18
CA ALA A 142 2.28 12.94 -5.53
C ALA A 142 2.57 12.80 -4.04
N ASN A 143 3.62 13.47 -3.57
CA ASN A 143 3.98 13.57 -2.14
C ASN A 143 4.21 12.20 -1.49
N ASN A 144 4.91 11.30 -2.17
CA ASN A 144 5.25 9.97 -1.68
C ASN A 144 6.72 9.90 -1.23
N GLY A 145 7.01 9.01 -0.30
CA GLY A 145 8.34 8.72 0.19
C GLY A 145 8.93 7.50 -0.51
N PHE A 146 10.18 7.58 -0.94
CA PHE A 146 10.87 6.52 -1.67
C PHE A 146 12.26 6.32 -1.07
N TRP A 147 12.49 5.22 -0.39
CA TRP A 147 13.78 4.98 0.27
C TRP A 147 14.33 3.59 0.03
N ASP A 148 15.64 3.53 -0.20
CA ASP A 148 16.37 2.30 -0.54
C ASP A 148 15.73 1.53 -1.70
N LEU A 149 15.52 2.24 -2.81
CA LEU A 149 14.90 1.70 -4.02
C LEU A 149 15.87 1.75 -5.19
N GLY A 150 15.78 0.76 -6.09
CA GLY A 150 16.45 0.84 -7.39
C GLY A 150 15.87 1.94 -8.27
N THR A 151 14.55 2.11 -8.27
CA THR A 151 13.83 3.17 -9.00
C THR A 151 12.55 3.55 -8.25
N ASN A 152 12.26 4.85 -8.14
CA ASN A 152 11.07 5.32 -7.42
C ASN A 152 9.77 4.85 -8.12
N VAL A 153 9.66 5.10 -9.43
CA VAL A 153 8.49 4.75 -10.23
C VAL A 153 8.95 4.18 -11.58
N CYS A 154 8.54 2.96 -11.89
CA CYS A 154 8.81 2.26 -13.13
C CYS A 154 7.61 2.41 -14.07
N GLY A 155 7.77 3.21 -15.12
CA GLY A 155 6.71 3.47 -16.11
C GLY A 155 5.85 4.71 -15.86
N GLY A 156 6.13 5.49 -14.81
CA GLY A 156 5.37 6.71 -14.46
C GLY A 156 6.24 7.83 -13.88
N ASN A 157 5.60 8.83 -13.27
CA ASN A 157 6.28 9.98 -12.66
C ASN A 157 5.87 10.18 -11.20
N ALA A 158 6.83 10.60 -10.37
CA ALA A 158 6.57 11.07 -9.02
C ALA A 158 6.80 12.58 -8.92
N THR A 159 5.88 13.28 -8.27
CA THR A 159 5.95 14.72 -7.98
C THR A 159 6.01 14.96 -6.49
N GLY A 160 6.83 15.91 -6.04
CA GLY A 160 7.00 16.17 -4.60
C GLY A 160 7.53 14.96 -3.81
N ALA A 161 8.29 14.08 -4.46
CA ALA A 161 8.84 12.88 -3.84
C ALA A 161 9.87 13.22 -2.76
N VAL A 162 9.85 12.48 -1.65
CA VAL A 162 10.86 12.56 -0.59
C VAL A 162 11.72 11.30 -0.66
N THR A 163 13.02 11.45 -0.91
CA THR A 163 13.94 10.31 -1.08
C THR A 163 14.96 10.13 0.05
N ALA A 164 14.91 11.01 1.04
CA ALA A 164 15.77 10.91 2.22
C ALA A 164 15.31 9.76 3.13
N ASP A 165 16.25 9.24 3.92
CA ASP A 165 16.03 8.14 4.87
C ASP A 165 14.87 8.44 5.82
N PRO A 166 13.80 7.63 5.85
CA PRO A 166 12.64 7.80 6.72
C PRO A 166 12.96 7.67 8.20
N LEU A 167 14.15 7.21 8.58
CA LEU A 167 14.54 6.92 9.95
C LEU A 167 13.54 5.98 10.62
N LEU A 168 13.10 4.93 9.91
CA LEU A 168 12.19 3.93 10.48
C LEU A 168 12.80 3.32 11.74
N VAL A 169 11.98 3.11 12.77
CA VAL A 169 12.45 2.55 14.05
C VAL A 169 13.15 1.21 13.84
N SER A 170 12.55 0.30 13.06
CA SER A 170 13.17 -0.97 12.68
C SER A 170 12.47 -1.62 11.48
N PHE A 171 13.08 -1.63 10.30
CA PHE A 171 12.52 -2.33 9.14
C PHE A 171 12.81 -3.85 9.18
N PRO A 172 11.85 -4.74 8.82
CA PRO A 172 10.44 -4.50 8.45
C PRO A 172 9.46 -4.60 9.64
N THR A 173 9.94 -4.67 10.88
CA THR A 173 9.13 -5.01 12.05
C THR A 173 8.37 -3.85 12.69
N ASP A 174 8.93 -2.65 12.62
CA ASP A 174 8.44 -1.41 13.22
C ASP A 174 8.68 -0.25 12.25
N LEU A 175 7.60 0.17 11.60
CA LEU A 175 7.60 1.17 10.54
C LEU A 175 7.17 2.56 11.02
N HIS A 176 7.20 2.80 12.34
CA HIS A 176 7.05 4.16 12.86
C HIS A 176 8.23 5.03 12.41
N LEU A 177 7.96 6.31 12.17
CA LEU A 177 8.98 7.30 11.85
C LEU A 177 9.76 7.70 13.10
N GLY A 178 11.08 7.63 13.03
CA GLY A 178 11.96 8.12 14.09
C GLY A 178 11.97 9.64 14.20
N LEU A 179 12.41 10.15 15.36
CA LEU A 179 12.54 11.57 15.59
C LEU A 179 13.47 12.22 14.55
N GLY A 180 12.99 13.31 13.92
CA GLY A 180 13.73 14.03 12.89
C GLY A 180 13.63 13.40 11.49
N SER A 181 12.75 12.42 11.31
CA SER A 181 12.47 11.83 10.01
C SER A 181 12.08 12.92 8.99
N PRO A 182 12.67 12.89 7.77
CA PRO A 182 12.27 13.78 6.68
C PRO A 182 10.88 13.46 6.13
N TRP A 183 10.26 12.34 6.56
CA TRP A 183 8.91 11.94 6.17
C TRP A 183 7.83 12.53 7.08
N ILE A 184 8.23 13.19 8.16
CA ILE A 184 7.34 13.96 9.03
C ILE A 184 6.98 15.28 8.34
N ASP A 185 5.70 15.68 8.35
CA ASP A 185 5.19 16.92 7.78
C ASP A 185 5.41 17.11 6.27
N THR A 186 5.59 16.02 5.51
CA THR A 186 5.96 16.08 4.08
C THR A 186 5.00 15.40 3.11
N GLY A 187 3.89 14.82 3.57
CA GLY A 187 2.83 14.22 2.75
C GLY A 187 2.00 15.25 1.98
N ASN A 188 0.76 15.00 1.59
CA ASN A 188 -0.01 15.99 0.81
C ASN A 188 -0.32 17.27 1.64
N PRO A 189 0.00 18.49 1.15
CA PRO A 189 -0.29 19.74 1.84
C PRO A 189 -1.76 20.02 2.14
N ALA A 190 -2.70 19.33 1.48
CA ALA A 190 -4.13 19.46 1.73
C ALA A 190 -4.63 18.64 2.92
N ASP A 191 -3.88 17.61 3.32
CA ASP A 191 -4.27 16.71 4.42
C ASP A 191 -3.63 17.16 5.74
N ARG A 192 -4.27 16.75 6.83
CA ARG A 192 -3.81 16.97 8.19
C ARG A 192 -3.83 15.66 8.96
N ASP A 193 -2.80 15.41 9.74
CA ASP A 193 -2.74 14.28 10.66
C ASP A 193 -3.40 14.66 12.01
N THR A 194 -3.08 13.93 13.09
CA THR A 194 -3.76 14.09 14.39
C THR A 194 -3.34 15.35 15.13
N ASP A 195 -2.12 15.85 14.94
CA ASP A 195 -1.64 17.07 15.60
C ASP A 195 -2.01 18.35 14.83
N ALA A 196 -2.72 18.19 13.70
CA ALA A 196 -3.18 19.22 12.79
C ALA A 196 -2.06 19.93 12.00
N THR A 197 -0.87 19.35 11.92
CA THR A 197 0.14 19.74 10.93
C THR A 197 -0.06 18.98 9.63
N ARG A 198 0.88 19.11 8.69
CA ARG A 198 0.74 18.51 7.36
C ARG A 198 0.87 16.99 7.52
N ALA A 199 0.03 16.23 6.82
CA ALA A 199 0.11 14.78 6.93
C ALA A 199 1.52 14.24 6.68
N ASP A 200 1.97 13.29 7.49
CA ASP A 200 3.23 12.59 7.28
C ASP A 200 3.10 11.56 6.15
N ILE A 201 4.25 11.09 5.67
CA ILE A 201 4.31 9.99 4.71
C ILE A 201 4.29 8.64 5.46
N GLY A 202 3.40 7.74 5.05
CA GLY A 202 3.26 6.40 5.63
C GLY A 202 2.10 6.26 6.63
N GLN A 203 2.00 5.08 7.25
CA GLN A 203 0.87 4.71 8.13
C GLN A 203 0.84 5.51 9.43
N TYR A 204 2.00 5.65 10.05
CA TYR A 204 2.14 6.16 11.41
C TYR A 204 2.61 7.61 11.32
N GLY A 205 1.65 8.52 11.41
CA GLY A 205 1.97 9.95 11.46
C GLY A 205 2.86 10.27 12.66
N GLY A 206 3.94 10.99 12.40
CA GLY A 206 4.80 11.65 13.38
C GLY A 206 5.55 10.75 14.35
N ALA A 207 6.57 11.33 15.00
CA ALA A 207 6.99 10.82 16.29
C ALA A 207 5.86 11.13 17.27
N LEU A 208 4.99 10.16 17.56
CA LEU A 208 4.03 10.28 18.66
C LEU A 208 4.77 10.89 19.87
N PRO A 209 4.20 11.90 20.57
CA PRO A 209 4.82 12.38 21.78
C PRO A 209 5.03 11.17 22.70
N PRO A 210 6.19 11.05 23.37
CA PRO A 210 6.45 9.93 24.25
C PRO A 210 5.29 9.81 25.24
N LEU A 211 4.61 8.65 25.22
CA LEU A 211 3.57 8.29 26.18
C LEU A 211 4.13 8.32 27.61
#